data_AF-B0VVF1-F1
#
_entry.id   AF-B0VVF1-F1
#
_cell.length_a   1.000
_cell.length_b   1.000
_cell.length_c   1.000
_cell.angle_alpha   90.00
_cell.angle_beta   90.00
_cell.angle_gamma   90.00
#
_symmetry.space_group_name_H-M   'P 1'
#
loop_
_entity.id
_entity.type
_entity.pdbx_description
1 polymer ?
#
loop_
_entity_poly.entity_id
_entity_poly.type
_entity_poly.pdbx_seq_one_letter_code
_entity_poly.pdbx_strand_id
1 'polypeptide(L)'
;MAGGSRIVISDDGITISTGGKIVYQAGQHKFEGGQKVVFPMTVLPTAPNDYSHKVNYKFEYTDGTGSKVDSPDEIKKQVFVIEDSTAKLIAQRNLNNAIEDTTLRFHTEEAKPFTALLFNSENIVLDKPDDPFFNEDEVDEKPLESDGEW
;
A
#
# COMPACT_ATOMS: atom_id res chain seq x y z
N MET A 1 -58.36 36.87 -28.07
CA MET A 1 -57.14 37.62 -27.70
C MET A 1 -56.64 37.07 -26.36
N ALA A 2 -55.40 36.55 -26.28
CA ALA A 2 -54.85 35.99 -25.04
C ALA A 2 -54.31 37.12 -24.16
N GLY A 3 -54.93 37.33 -23.00
CA GLY A 3 -54.68 38.46 -22.09
C GLY A 3 -53.32 38.38 -21.39
N GLY A 4 -52.26 38.83 -22.06
CA GLY A 4 -50.97 39.16 -21.45
C GLY A 4 -49.90 38.06 -21.45
N SER A 5 -50.13 36.90 -22.07
CA SER A 5 -49.10 35.86 -22.19
C SER A 5 -48.12 36.18 -23.32
N ARG A 6 -46.80 36.08 -23.05
CA ARG A 6 -45.72 36.37 -24.01
C ARG A 6 -44.56 35.39 -23.89
N ILE A 7 -43.87 35.17 -25.01
CA ILE A 7 -42.57 34.49 -25.08
C ILE A 7 -41.59 35.48 -25.69
N VAL A 8 -40.46 35.72 -25.02
CA VAL A 8 -39.39 36.60 -25.49
C VAL A 8 -38.12 35.77 -25.62
N ILE A 9 -37.45 35.89 -26.77
CA ILE A 9 -36.20 35.20 -27.08
C ILE A 9 -35.16 36.28 -27.37
N SER A 10 -34.07 36.29 -26.61
CA SER A 10 -32.93 37.20 -26.77
C SER A 10 -31.61 36.44 -26.65
N ASP A 11 -30.51 37.17 -26.77
CA ASP A 11 -29.14 36.71 -26.52
C ASP A 11 -28.93 36.15 -25.11
N ASP A 12 -29.65 36.68 -24.11
CA ASP A 12 -29.66 36.16 -22.73
C ASP A 12 -30.49 34.87 -22.54
N GLY A 13 -31.26 34.45 -23.55
CA GLY A 13 -32.03 33.20 -23.54
C GLY A 13 -33.54 33.37 -23.74
N ILE A 14 -34.32 32.39 -23.27
CA ILE A 14 -35.77 32.30 -23.50
C ILE A 14 -36.54 32.58 -22.21
N THR A 15 -37.41 33.58 -22.25
CA THR A 15 -38.30 33.94 -21.13
C THR A 15 -39.77 33.78 -21.52
N ILE A 16 -40.51 33.00 -20.73
CA ILE A 16 -41.96 32.77 -20.91
C ILE A 16 -42.70 33.43 -19.75
N SER A 17 -43.71 34.27 -20.06
CA SER A 17 -44.51 35.00 -19.06
C SER A 17 -46.00 34.89 -19.38
N THR A 18 -46.83 34.66 -18.36
CA THR A 18 -48.28 34.54 -18.46
C THR A 18 -48.91 34.93 -17.14
N GLY A 19 -50.14 35.46 -17.16
CA GLY A 19 -50.90 35.77 -15.92
C GLY A 19 -51.49 34.53 -15.24
N GLY A 20 -51.46 33.38 -15.91
CA GLY A 20 -51.99 32.10 -15.41
C GLY A 20 -50.91 31.04 -15.22
N LYS A 21 -51.25 29.78 -15.48
CA LYS A 21 -50.34 28.63 -15.30
C LYS A 21 -49.59 28.32 -16.60
N ILE A 22 -48.29 28.03 -16.47
CA ILE A 22 -47.52 27.37 -17.54
C ILE A 22 -47.57 25.87 -17.27
N VAL A 23 -47.97 25.08 -18.28
CA VAL A 23 -47.98 23.62 -18.21
C VAL A 23 -47.00 23.10 -19.25
N TYR A 24 -45.89 22.55 -18.80
CA TYR A 24 -44.94 21.87 -19.66
C TYR A 24 -45.40 20.42 -19.85
N GLN A 25 -45.92 20.09 -21.03
CA GLN A 25 -46.36 18.74 -21.39
C GLN A 25 -45.30 17.97 -22.19
N ALA A 26 -44.02 18.19 -21.88
CA ALA A 26 -42.92 17.43 -22.46
C ALA A 26 -42.60 16.23 -21.57
N GLY A 27 -42.28 15.08 -22.18
CA GLY A 27 -41.88 13.86 -21.46
C GLY A 27 -40.49 13.91 -20.81
N GLN A 28 -39.76 15.01 -20.93
CA GLN A 28 -38.41 15.14 -20.40
C GLN A 28 -38.27 16.33 -19.44
N HIS A 29 -37.67 16.02 -18.29
CA HIS A 29 -37.57 16.88 -17.12
C HIS A 29 -36.27 17.70 -17.11
N LYS A 30 -36.35 18.85 -16.43
CA LYS A 30 -35.23 19.72 -16.07
C LYS A 30 -34.46 19.11 -14.90
N PHE A 31 -33.17 18.88 -15.07
CA PHE A 31 -32.28 18.42 -14.00
C PHE A 31 -31.59 19.62 -13.36
N GLU A 32 -31.95 19.94 -12.12
CA GLU A 32 -31.35 21.05 -11.35
C GLU A 32 -30.14 20.60 -10.50
N GLY A 33 -29.78 19.31 -10.61
CA GLY A 33 -28.67 18.68 -9.91
C GLY A 33 -29.11 17.55 -8.98
N GLY A 34 -28.17 16.68 -8.58
CA GLY A 34 -28.44 15.56 -7.68
C GLY A 34 -28.48 16.00 -6.21
N GLN A 35 -29.51 15.56 -5.47
CA GLN A 35 -29.62 15.79 -4.03
C GLN A 35 -28.84 14.70 -3.26
N LYS A 36 -27.98 15.09 -2.31
CA LYS A 36 -27.37 14.14 -1.37
C LYS A 36 -28.44 13.69 -0.36
N VAL A 37 -28.69 12.38 -0.31
CA VAL A 37 -29.62 11.76 0.64
C VAL A 37 -28.81 10.95 1.65
N VAL A 38 -29.09 11.12 2.94
CA VAL A 38 -28.50 10.28 4.01
C VAL A 38 -29.27 8.96 4.03
N PHE A 39 -28.60 7.87 3.68
CA PHE A 39 -29.16 6.52 3.73
C PHE A 39 -28.42 5.70 4.80
N PRO A 40 -29.13 4.91 5.64
CA PRO A 40 -28.47 4.04 6.60
C PRO A 40 -27.66 2.98 5.85
N MET A 41 -26.34 3.04 5.97
CA MET A 41 -25.45 2.07 5.36
C MET A 41 -25.47 0.79 6.20
N THR A 42 -26.04 -0.28 5.67
CA THR A 42 -25.91 -1.61 6.27
C THR A 42 -24.46 -2.06 6.11
N VAL A 43 -23.69 -2.00 7.20
CA VAL A 43 -22.33 -2.54 7.22
C VAL A 43 -22.39 -4.04 7.50
N LEU A 44 -21.72 -4.82 6.66
CA LEU A 44 -21.54 -6.25 6.91
C LEU A 44 -20.67 -6.44 8.16
N PRO A 45 -20.96 -7.45 9.00
CA PRO A 45 -20.08 -7.80 10.12
C PRO A 45 -18.67 -8.04 9.58
N THR A 46 -17.70 -7.27 10.08
CA THR A 46 -16.29 -7.46 9.74
C THR A 46 -15.72 -8.46 10.74
N ALA A 47 -15.26 -9.61 10.26
CA ALA A 47 -14.53 -10.54 11.11
C ALA A 47 -13.26 -9.85 11.65
N PRO A 48 -12.77 -10.22 12.85
CA PRO A 48 -11.48 -9.75 13.36
C PRO A 48 -10.40 -9.95 12.29
N ASN A 49 -9.64 -8.89 12.00
CA ASN A 49 -8.69 -8.87 10.88
C ASN A 49 -7.31 -9.42 11.27
N ASP A 50 -7.23 -10.19 12.36
CA ASP A 50 -5.95 -10.55 13.00
C ASP A 50 -5.13 -11.54 12.16
N TYR A 51 -5.75 -12.03 11.08
CA TYR A 51 -5.22 -13.00 10.14
C TYR A 51 -4.87 -12.37 8.79
N SER A 52 -5.32 -11.15 8.47
CA SER A 52 -4.98 -10.46 7.21
C SER A 52 -4.11 -9.24 7.47
N HIS A 53 -2.88 -9.35 7.02
CA HIS A 53 -1.83 -8.40 7.31
C HIS A 53 -1.55 -7.53 6.11
N LYS A 54 -1.12 -6.30 6.40
CA LYS A 54 -0.66 -5.34 5.40
C LYS A 54 0.61 -4.68 5.90
N VAL A 55 1.69 -4.86 5.16
CA VAL A 55 2.95 -4.17 5.38
C VAL A 55 3.06 -3.07 4.34
N ASN A 56 3.21 -1.83 4.81
CA ASN A 56 3.57 -0.69 3.97
C ASN A 56 5.09 -0.53 4.02
N TYR A 57 5.70 -0.27 2.87
CA TYR A 57 7.13 0.00 2.76
C TYR A 57 7.37 1.06 1.71
N LYS A 58 8.51 1.73 1.81
CA LYS A 58 8.92 2.78 0.89
C LYS A 58 10.43 2.74 0.71
N PHE A 59 10.89 2.87 -0.53
CA PHE A 59 12.30 3.13 -0.81
C PHE A 59 12.49 4.63 -1.01
N GLU A 60 13.22 5.24 -0.10
CA GLU A 60 13.75 6.60 -0.28
C GLU A 60 15.26 6.51 -0.14
N TYR A 61 15.97 7.01 -1.15
CA TYR A 61 17.40 7.21 -1.06
C TYR A 61 17.62 8.64 -0.65
N THR A 62 18.54 8.85 0.27
CA THR A 62 18.98 10.18 0.67
C THR A 62 20.47 10.30 0.48
N ASP A 63 20.93 11.48 0.10
CA ASP A 63 22.36 11.81 0.17
C ASP A 63 22.84 11.96 1.62
N GLY A 64 24.13 12.27 1.80
CA GLY A 64 24.72 12.54 3.12
C GLY A 64 24.16 13.77 3.84
N THR A 65 23.28 14.54 3.21
CA THR A 65 22.58 15.70 3.79
C THR A 65 21.11 15.41 4.12
N GLY A 66 20.61 14.21 3.79
CA GLY A 66 19.22 13.81 3.98
C GLY A 66 18.29 14.23 2.85
N SER A 67 18.81 14.79 1.76
CA SER A 67 18.01 15.18 0.59
C SER A 67 17.69 13.96 -0.26
N LYS A 68 16.46 13.87 -0.77
CA LYS A 68 16.03 12.74 -1.61
C LYS A 68 16.84 12.71 -2.90
N VAL A 69 17.38 11.53 -3.21
CA VAL A 69 18.09 11.25 -4.46
C VAL A 69 17.38 10.12 -5.21
N ASP A 70 17.64 10.04 -6.50
CA ASP A 70 17.11 8.98 -7.34
C ASP A 70 17.61 7.62 -6.86
N SER A 71 16.74 6.61 -6.98
CA SER A 71 17.15 5.23 -6.74
C SER A 71 18.29 4.87 -7.69
N PRO A 72 19.30 4.11 -7.25
CA PRO A 72 20.21 3.48 -8.18
C PRO A 72 19.40 2.65 -9.17
N ASP A 73 19.68 2.82 -10.46
CA ASP A 73 19.11 1.98 -11.52
C ASP A 73 19.65 0.54 -11.35
N GLU A 74 18.85 -0.45 -11.78
CA GLU A 74 19.21 -1.89 -11.83
C GLU A 74 19.22 -2.68 -10.50
N ILE A 75 18.96 -2.07 -9.35
CA ILE A 75 18.86 -2.84 -8.09
C ILE A 75 17.47 -3.49 -7.96
N LYS A 76 17.44 -4.83 -8.04
CA LYS A 76 16.25 -5.62 -7.70
C LYS A 76 15.98 -5.53 -6.20
N LYS A 77 14.71 -5.33 -5.87
CA LYS A 77 14.27 -5.14 -4.49
C LYS A 77 13.30 -6.22 -4.09
N GLN A 78 13.39 -6.67 -2.85
CA GLN A 78 12.53 -7.75 -2.35
C GLN A 78 12.12 -7.51 -0.91
N VAL A 79 10.87 -7.85 -0.61
CA VAL A 79 10.32 -7.90 0.75
C VAL A 79 10.23 -9.35 1.16
N PHE A 80 10.67 -9.66 2.38
CA PHE A 80 10.44 -10.93 3.06
C PHE A 80 9.67 -10.67 4.34
N VAL A 81 8.73 -11.55 4.66
CA VAL A 81 8.00 -11.54 5.92
C VAL A 81 8.27 -12.85 6.62
N ILE A 82 8.85 -12.78 7.81
CA ILE A 82 9.21 -13.94 8.63
C ILE A 82 8.38 -13.96 9.91
N GLU A 83 7.98 -15.15 10.35
CA GLU A 83 7.34 -15.37 11.65
C GLU A 83 8.39 -15.18 12.76
N ASP A 84 8.09 -14.36 13.77
CA ASP A 84 9.09 -14.03 14.79
C ASP A 84 9.49 -15.24 15.66
N SER A 85 8.57 -16.18 15.88
CA SER A 85 8.78 -17.33 16.77
C SER A 85 9.55 -18.47 16.11
N THR A 86 9.37 -18.67 14.79
CA THR A 86 9.93 -19.82 14.06
C THR A 86 10.97 -19.42 13.02
N ALA A 87 11.11 -18.12 12.74
CA ALA A 87 11.85 -17.57 11.61
C ALA A 87 11.39 -18.12 10.23
N LYS A 88 10.21 -18.74 10.16
CA LYS A 88 9.67 -19.28 8.91
C LYS A 88 9.26 -18.14 7.97
N LEU A 89 9.61 -18.27 6.70
CA LEU A 89 9.11 -17.38 5.66
C LEU A 89 7.59 -17.53 5.50
N ILE A 90 6.85 -16.45 5.73
CA ILE A 90 5.39 -16.36 5.59
C ILE A 90 5.02 -15.84 4.20
N ALA A 91 5.70 -14.78 3.74
CA ALA A 91 5.42 -14.15 2.45
C ALA A 91 6.70 -13.55 1.87
N GLN A 92 6.78 -13.50 0.53
CA GLN A 92 7.83 -12.77 -0.17
C GLN A 92 7.26 -12.05 -1.38
N ARG A 93 7.89 -10.95 -1.78
CA ARG A 93 7.53 -10.23 -3.00
C ARG A 93 8.75 -9.53 -3.61
N ASN A 94 8.99 -9.82 -4.89
CA ASN A 94 9.87 -9.01 -5.74
C ASN A 94 9.17 -7.70 -6.12
N LEU A 95 9.90 -6.60 -6.04
CA LEU A 95 9.40 -5.27 -6.35
C LEU A 95 9.97 -4.87 -7.72
N ASN A 96 9.10 -4.86 -8.71
CA ASN A 96 9.47 -4.54 -10.08
C ASN A 96 9.41 -3.03 -10.33
N ASN A 97 8.60 -2.30 -9.55
CA ASN A 97 8.52 -0.85 -9.57
C ASN A 97 8.56 -0.32 -8.14
N ALA A 98 9.71 0.18 -7.69
CA ALA A 98 9.90 0.61 -6.29
C ALA A 98 9.01 1.81 -5.87
N ILE A 99 8.47 2.56 -6.83
CA ILE A 99 7.60 3.72 -6.57
C ILE A 99 6.15 3.26 -6.40
N GLU A 100 5.71 2.30 -7.21
CA GLU A 100 4.33 1.79 -7.20
C GLU A 100 4.15 0.65 -6.19
N ASP A 101 5.14 -0.22 -6.07
CA ASP A 101 5.16 -1.34 -5.15
C ASP A 101 5.49 -0.85 -3.74
N THR A 102 4.46 -0.43 -3.01
CA THR A 102 4.58 0.17 -1.67
C THR A 102 3.88 -0.65 -0.58
N THR A 103 3.33 -1.80 -0.93
CA THR A 103 2.53 -2.61 -0.01
C THR A 103 2.65 -4.11 -0.32
N LEU A 104 2.68 -4.93 0.73
CA LEU A 104 2.52 -6.38 0.67
C LEU A 104 1.35 -6.77 1.58
N ARG A 105 0.37 -7.49 1.02
CA ARG A 105 -0.73 -8.09 1.77
C ARG A 105 -0.54 -9.60 1.81
N PHE A 106 -0.78 -10.20 2.97
CA PHE A 106 -0.69 -11.64 3.15
C PHE A 106 -1.67 -12.11 4.23
N HIS A 107 -1.87 -13.42 4.32
CA HIS A 107 -2.77 -14.04 5.27
C HIS A 107 -2.03 -15.07 6.11
N THR A 108 -2.38 -15.19 7.39
CA THR A 108 -1.91 -16.22 8.31
C THR A 108 -3.12 -16.97 8.86
N GLU A 109 -2.98 -18.27 9.13
CA GLU A 109 -4.08 -19.05 9.74
C GLU A 109 -4.44 -18.52 11.14
N GLU A 110 -3.44 -18.01 11.85
CA GLU A 110 -3.58 -17.45 13.19
C GLU A 110 -2.91 -16.08 13.33
N ALA A 111 -3.32 -15.29 14.33
CA ALA A 111 -2.76 -13.99 14.63
C ALA A 111 -1.35 -14.16 15.20
N LYS A 112 -0.34 -13.84 14.39
CA LYS A 112 1.06 -14.13 14.71
C LYS A 112 1.93 -12.90 14.50
N PRO A 113 2.86 -12.60 15.43
CA PRO A 113 3.82 -11.53 15.23
C PRO A 113 4.78 -11.91 14.10
N PHE A 114 5.19 -10.90 13.33
CA PHE A 114 6.06 -11.08 12.18
C PHE A 114 6.98 -9.88 12.01
N THR A 115 8.10 -10.13 11.36
CA THR A 115 9.06 -9.12 10.96
C THR A 115 9.09 -9.04 9.44
N ALA A 116 9.00 -7.82 8.90
CA ALA A 116 9.19 -7.56 7.48
C ALA A 116 10.58 -6.99 7.23
N LEU A 117 11.32 -7.62 6.33
CA LEU A 117 12.67 -7.25 5.94
C LEU A 117 12.67 -6.81 4.48
N LEU A 118 13.36 -5.72 4.19
CA LEU A 118 13.39 -5.09 2.88
C LEU A 118 14.82 -5.01 2.38
N PHE A 119 15.10 -5.60 1.21
CA PHE A 119 16.45 -5.74 0.67
C PHE A 119 16.60 -5.10 -0.71
N ASN A 120 17.82 -4.60 -0.96
CA ASN A 120 18.32 -4.05 -2.21
C ASN A 120 19.24 -5.06 -2.92
N SER A 121 18.77 -6.28 -3.21
CA SER A 121 19.51 -7.30 -3.98
C SER A 121 18.67 -8.57 -4.17
N GLU A 122 18.95 -9.37 -5.20
CA GLU A 122 18.56 -10.80 -5.26
C GLU A 122 19.47 -11.70 -4.41
N ASN A 123 20.71 -11.26 -4.18
CA ASN A 123 21.68 -11.93 -3.35
C ASN A 123 21.75 -11.21 -2.00
N ILE A 124 21.13 -11.78 -0.97
CA ILE A 124 21.29 -11.29 0.40
C ILE A 124 22.74 -11.58 0.79
N VAL A 125 23.57 -10.53 0.86
CA VAL A 125 24.93 -10.62 1.40
C VAL A 125 24.86 -10.11 2.83
N LEU A 126 25.09 -11.00 3.80
CA LEU A 126 25.33 -10.63 5.19
C LEU A 126 26.84 -10.43 5.34
N ASP A 127 27.30 -9.19 5.23
CA ASP A 127 28.70 -8.87 5.51
C ASP A 127 28.84 -8.68 7.03
N LYS A 128 29.63 -9.55 7.67
CA LYS A 128 30.03 -9.34 9.06
C LYS A 128 31.22 -8.39 9.04
N PRO A 129 31.27 -7.33 9.86
CA PRO A 129 32.54 -6.63 10.07
C PRO A 129 33.58 -7.64 10.59
N ASP A 130 34.84 -7.44 10.27
CA ASP A 130 35.92 -8.16 10.94
C ASP A 130 35.73 -7.96 12.45
N ASP A 131 35.50 -9.06 13.17
CA ASP A 131 35.40 -9.04 14.61
C ASP A 131 36.82 -9.01 15.15
N PRO A 132 37.31 -7.86 15.67
CA PRO A 132 38.67 -7.77 16.18
C PRO A 132 38.88 -8.65 17.43
N PHE A 133 37.82 -9.25 17.98
CA PHE A 133 37.85 -10.16 19.12
C PHE A 133 37.73 -11.63 18.73
N PHE A 134 37.43 -11.96 17.48
CA PHE A 134 37.39 -13.34 17.00
C PHE A 134 38.72 -13.69 16.34
N ASN A 135 39.63 -14.29 17.11
CA ASN A 135 40.89 -14.78 16.60
C ASN A 135 40.74 -16.25 16.20
N GLU A 136 40.65 -16.56 14.90
CA GLU A 136 40.56 -17.96 14.42
C GLU A 136 41.75 -18.81 14.88
N ASP A 137 42.90 -18.19 15.16
CA ASP A 137 44.10 -18.84 15.68
C ASP A 137 44.00 -19.26 17.17
N GLU A 138 43.00 -18.79 17.94
CA GLU A 138 42.77 -19.22 19.33
C GLU A 138 41.84 -20.43 19.46
N VAL A 139 41.23 -20.88 18.36
CA VAL A 139 40.49 -22.14 18.35
C VAL A 139 41.50 -23.28 18.24
N ASP A 140 42.21 -23.54 19.34
CA ASP A 140 43.09 -24.70 19.49
C ASP A 140 42.30 -25.96 19.15
N GLU A 141 42.55 -26.54 17.97
CA GLU A 141 42.36 -27.96 17.74
C GLU A 141 43.34 -28.70 18.67
N LYS A 142 42.99 -28.85 19.95
CA LYS A 142 43.67 -29.85 20.78
C LYS A 142 43.32 -31.21 20.20
N PRO A 143 44.29 -31.95 19.62
CA PRO A 143 44.04 -33.34 19.30
C PRO A 143 43.78 -34.04 20.64
N LEU A 144 42.74 -34.87 20.71
CA LEU A 144 42.58 -35.81 21.82
C LEU A 144 43.86 -36.66 21.87
N GLU A 145 44.72 -36.39 22.86
CA GLU A 145 45.83 -37.28 23.18
C GLU A 145 45.23 -38.66 23.49
N SER A 146 45.56 -39.64 22.64
CA SER A 146 45.23 -41.03 22.91
C SER A 146 46.16 -41.51 24.01
N ASP A 147 45.71 -41.43 25.26
CA ASP A 147 46.32 -42.15 26.37
C ASP A 147 46.23 -43.66 26.10
N GLY A 148 47.38 -44.31 25.92
CA GLY A 148 47.41 -45.75 25.74
C GLY A 148 48.79 -46.32 25.43
N GLU A 149 49.72 -46.23 26.39
CA GLU A 149 50.86 -47.15 26.49
C GLU A 149 50.37 -48.61 26.65
N TRP A 150 51.01 -49.55 25.93
CA TRP A 150 51.67 -50.75 26.46
C TRP A 150 52.80 -51.18 25.52
#